data_AF-A0AAU4SH98-F1
#
_entry.id   AF-A0AAU4SH98-F1
#
_cell.length_a   1.000
_cell.length_b   1.000
_cell.length_c   1.000
_cell.angle_alpha   90.00
_cell.angle_beta   90.00
_cell.angle_gamma   90.00
#
_symmetry.space_group_name_H-M   'P 1'
#
loop_
_entity.id
_entity.type
_entity.pdbx_description
1 polymer ?
#
loop_
_entity_poly.entity_id
_entity_poly.type
_entity_poly.pdbx_seq_one_letter_code
_entity_poly.pdbx_strand_id
1 'polypeptide(L)' 'MSRIGNAWVVQAAGDFDLDDLNQVRGRFPQHHVTLDGDVITVWPRPREAR' A
#
# COMPACT_ATOMS: atom_id res chain seq x y z
N MET A 1 -3.43 -8.81 5.18
CA MET A 1 -2.33 -8.22 4.39
C MET A 1 -1.62 -9.35 3.68
N SER A 2 -1.59 -9.29 2.36
CA SER A 2 -0.97 -10.28 1.49
C SER A 2 0.26 -9.67 0.83
N ARG A 3 1.24 -10.50 0.47
CA ARG A 3 2.44 -10.06 -0.25
C ARG A 3 2.41 -10.64 -1.66
N ILE A 4 2.44 -9.77 -2.67
CA ILE A 4 2.49 -10.15 -4.09
C ILE A 4 3.84 -9.69 -4.63
N GLY A 5 4.75 -10.64 -4.88
CA GLY A 5 6.15 -10.33 -5.16
C GLY A 5 6.80 -9.54 -4.01
N ASN A 6 7.31 -8.35 -4.32
CA ASN A 6 7.87 -7.42 -3.32
C ASN A 6 6.89 -6.32 -2.90
N ALA A 7 5.65 -6.35 -3.37
CA ALA A 7 4.61 -5.43 -2.95
C ALA A 7 3.79 -6.01 -1.79
N TRP A 8 3.33 -5.13 -0.90
CA TRP A 8 2.36 -5.47 0.12
C TRP A 8 0.99 -4.95 -0.26
N VAL A 9 -0.02 -5.80 -0.11
CA VAL A 9 -1.40 -5.50 -0.48
C VAL A 9 -2.30 -5.68 0.73
N VAL A 10 -3.09 -4.67 1.04
CA VAL A 10 -4.13 -4.70 2.06
C VAL A 10 -5.46 -4.58 1.34
N GLN A 11 -6.35 -5.53 1.60
CA GLN A 11 -7.71 -5.49 1.08
C GLN A 11 -8.68 -5.45 2.27
N ALA A 12 -9.71 -4.60 2.18
CA ALA A 12 -10.77 -4.49 3.16
C ALA A 12 -12.11 -4.98 2.59
N ALA A 13 -13.11 -5.14 3.46
CA ALA A 13 -14.47 -5.48 3.05
C ALA A 13 -15.26 -4.27 2.50
N GLY A 14 -14.68 -3.08 2.55
CA GLY A 14 -15.23 -1.83 2.04
C GLY A 14 -14.11 -0.88 1.65
N ASP A 15 -14.47 0.22 0.99
CA ASP A 15 -13.50 1.18 0.47
C ASP A 15 -12.70 1.85 1.59
N PHE A 16 -11.40 1.99 1.36
CA PHE A 16 -10.55 2.82 2.20
C PHE A 16 -10.77 4.29 1.89
N ASP A 17 -10.66 5.13 2.91
CA ASP A 17 -10.68 6.57 2.73
C ASP A 17 -9.26 7.18 2.68
N LEU A 18 -9.22 8.51 2.58
CA LEU A 18 -7.95 9.23 2.50
C LEU A 18 -7.18 9.21 3.82
N ASP A 19 -7.84 9.07 4.97
CA ASP A 19 -7.19 8.96 6.28
C ASP A 19 -6.47 7.62 6.39
N ASP A 20 -7.12 6.53 5.97
CA ASP A 20 -6.50 5.20 5.88
C ASP A 20 -5.25 5.22 4.99
N LEU A 21 -5.34 5.83 3.80
CA LEU A 21 -4.21 6.00 2.91
C LEU A 21 -3.08 6.80 3.57
N ASN A 22 -3.40 7.91 4.24
CA ASN A 22 -2.41 8.74 4.92
C ASN A 22 -1.73 8.00 6.08
N GLN A 23 -2.46 7.17 6.82
CA GLN A 23 -1.91 6.32 7.87
C GLN A 23 -0.88 5.34 7.30
N VAL A 24 -1.20 4.67 6.19
CA VAL A 24 -0.26 3.75 5.52
C VAL A 24 0.96 4.50 4.98
N ARG A 25 0.78 5.67 4.37
CA ARG A 25 1.89 6.52 3.91
C ARG A 25 2.81 6.96 5.06
N GLY A 26 2.25 7.29 6.22
CA GLY A 26 3.01 7.61 7.42
C GLY A 26 3.82 6.42 7.94
N ARG A 27 3.30 5.19 7.81
CA ARG A 27 4.01 3.96 8.19
C ARG A 27 5.11 3.58 7.21
N PHE A 28 4.94 3.91 5.92
CA PHE A 28 5.86 3.57 4.84
C PHE A 28 6.37 4.81 4.09
N PRO A 29 7.08 5.75 4.74
CA PRO A 29 7.40 7.07 4.16
C PRO A 29 8.36 7.01 2.96
N GLN A 30 9.04 5.88 2.76
CA GLN A 30 10.01 5.66 1.67
C GLN A 30 9.46 4.79 0.54
N HIS A 31 8.19 4.39 0.62
CA HIS A 31 7.55 3.56 -0.39
C HIS A 31 6.47 4.34 -1.13
N HIS A 32 6.23 3.97 -2.38
CA HIS A 32 5.07 4.45 -3.11
C HIS A 32 3.84 3.67 -2.64
N VAL A 33 2.77 4.38 -2.27
CA VAL A 33 1.52 3.79 -1.79
C VAL A 33 0.41 4.25 -2.72
N THR A 34 -0.37 3.29 -3.25
CA THR A 34 -1.54 3.56 -4.10
C THR A 34 -2.80 3.03 -3.42
N LEU A 35 -3.92 3.71 -3.66
CA LEU A 35 -5.25 3.34 -3.21
C LEU A 35 -6.14 3.10 -4.44
N ASP A 36 -6.85 1.98 -4.45
CA ASP A 36 -7.85 1.60 -5.43
C ASP A 36 -9.05 0.97 -4.69
N GLY A 37 -10.07 1.78 -4.38
CA GLY A 37 -11.28 1.34 -3.66
C GLY A 37 -10.98 0.69 -2.31
N ASP A 38 -11.22 -0.62 -2.23
CA ASP A 38 -10.98 -1.48 -1.06
C ASP A 38 -9.55 -2.02 -0.97
N VAL A 39 -8.63 -1.55 -1.82
CA VAL A 39 -7.25 -2.04 -1.91
C VAL A 39 -6.22 -0.93 -1.71
N ILE A 40 -5.34 -1.11 -0.72
CA ILE A 40 -4.11 -0.33 -0.58
C ILE A 40 -2.91 -1.18 -0.99
N THR A 41 -2.09 -0.66 -1.91
CA THR A 41 -0.84 -1.31 -2.34
C THR A 41 0.36 -0.48 -1.92
N VAL A 42 1.28 -1.09 -1.19
CA VAL A 42 2.61 -0.56 -0.86
C VAL A 42 3.62 -1.19 -1.80
N TRP A 43 4.15 -0.40 -2.71
CA TRP A 43 5.11 -0.85 -3.70
C TRP A 43 6.51 -0.98 -3.11
N PRO A 44 7.33 -1.93 -3.59
CA PRO A 44 8.73 -2.01 -3.21
C PRO A 44 9.47 -0.74 -3.61
N ARG A 45 10.59 -0.46 -2.93
CA ARG A 45 11.43 0.67 -3.32
C ARG A 45 11.96 0.44 -4.74
N PRO A 46 12.18 1.50 -5.53
CA PRO A 46 12.76 1.37 -6.88
C PRO A 46 14.08 0.59 -6.93
N ARG A 47 14.84 0.55 -5.81
CA ARG A 47 16.07 -0.23 -5.66
C ARG A 47 15.87 -1.72 -5.35
N GLU A 48 14.71 -2.10 -4.85
CA GLU A 48 14.36 -3.47 -4.43
C GLU A 48 13.48 -4.20 -5.45
N ALA A 49 13.12 -3.54 -6.55
CA ALA A 49 12.38 -4.12 -7.68
C ALA A 49 13.30 -4.78 -8.73
N ARG A 50 14.60 -4.96 -8.42
CA ARG A 50 15.60 -5.61 -9.28
C ARG A 50 15.70 -7.10 -9.02
#